data_AF-A0A1S7FQM2-F1
#
_entry.id   AF-A0A1S7FQM2-F1
#
_cell.length_a   1.000
_cell.length_b   1.000
_cell.length_c   1.000
_cell.angle_alpha   90.00
_cell.angle_beta   90.00
_cell.angle_gamma   90.00
#
_symmetry.space_group_name_H-M   'P 1'
#
loop_
_entity.id
_entity.type
_entity.pdbx_description
1 polymer ?
#
loop_
_entity_poly.entity_id
_entity_poly.type
_entity_poly.pdbx_seq_one_letter_code
_entity_poly.pdbx_strand_id
1 'polypeptide(L)'
;MQKIIINADDFGMSKGINYGVMEAYLNGVVSSTLLMPNLEAAEHAVKLAKVACPDLFIGQHTNFLLGKPCSDPAKIPSMVDKNGDFHRSVYYRSGKGHFVYDEVRLETIAQMERFKELLGHFPEHIDCHAVGDEIVDQAFYDIALEYGIHTTLKYSGDKVWPSLPGYVEMGLLLEVNGLPFIENGTLVENFLRDDFGLLRQDSEKVIEMHFDAGFLDQFVLDNSSMTTPRCRELATLCDPRVRDWFDANGLERVHFGDLKLGDFGG
;
A
#
# COMPACT_ATOMS: atom_id res chain seq x y z
N MET A 1 -12.31 -2.45 -20.88
CA MET A 1 -12.56 -3.24 -19.66
C MET A 1 -12.02 -2.40 -18.51
N GLN A 2 -12.75 -2.22 -17.41
CA GLN A 2 -12.23 -1.40 -16.31
C GLN A 2 -11.11 -2.15 -15.60
N LYS A 3 -9.93 -1.54 -15.50
CA LYS A 3 -8.77 -2.11 -14.81
C LYS A 3 -8.73 -1.64 -13.36
N ILE A 4 -8.49 -2.57 -12.44
CA ILE A 4 -8.51 -2.32 -11.00
C ILE A 4 -7.31 -3.00 -10.35
N ILE A 5 -6.57 -2.25 -9.56
CA ILE A 5 -5.58 -2.76 -8.63
C ILE A 5 -6.27 -2.94 -7.28
N ILE A 6 -6.30 -4.17 -6.77
CA ILE A 6 -6.78 -4.48 -5.43
C ILE A 6 -5.55 -4.76 -4.58
N ASN A 7 -5.15 -3.76 -3.82
CA ASN A 7 -3.96 -3.81 -3.00
C ASN A 7 -4.29 -4.24 -1.57
N ALA A 8 -3.54 -5.19 -1.04
CA ALA A 8 -3.54 -5.51 0.39
C ALA A 8 -2.33 -4.86 1.07
N ASP A 9 -2.59 -3.89 1.95
CA ASP A 9 -1.58 -3.09 2.65
C ASP A 9 -0.95 -3.85 3.83
N ASP A 10 0.16 -3.28 4.33
CA ASP A 10 0.90 -3.71 5.53
C ASP A 10 1.57 -5.09 5.45
N PHE A 11 1.90 -5.57 4.25
CA PHE A 11 2.73 -6.78 4.14
C PHE A 11 4.07 -6.55 4.82
N GLY A 12 4.53 -7.51 5.61
CA GLY A 12 5.72 -7.36 6.45
C GLY A 12 5.47 -6.72 7.82
N MET A 13 4.27 -6.22 8.12
CA MET A 13 3.96 -5.64 9.43
C MET A 13 3.93 -6.69 10.55
N SER A 14 3.28 -7.82 10.31
CA SER A 14 3.21 -8.93 11.27
C SER A 14 3.01 -10.27 10.56
N LYS A 15 3.19 -11.39 11.27
CA LYS A 15 2.94 -12.72 10.68
C LYS A 15 1.46 -12.95 10.41
N GLY A 16 0.57 -12.49 11.29
CA GLY A 16 -0.87 -12.53 11.08
C GLY A 16 -1.31 -11.79 9.82
N ILE A 17 -0.76 -10.58 9.60
CA ILE A 17 -1.02 -9.81 8.38
C ILE A 17 -0.46 -10.54 7.16
N ASN A 18 0.79 -10.98 7.21
CA ASN A 18 1.42 -11.72 6.10
C ASN A 18 0.58 -12.91 5.63
N TYR A 19 0.11 -13.76 6.56
CA TYR A 19 -0.72 -14.90 6.18
C TYR A 19 -2.06 -14.49 5.57
N GLY A 20 -2.69 -13.43 6.09
CA GLY A 20 -3.96 -12.97 5.54
C GLY A 20 -3.82 -12.29 4.18
N VAL A 21 -2.73 -11.53 3.94
CA VAL A 21 -2.41 -11.01 2.59
C VAL A 21 -2.25 -12.15 1.60
N MET A 22 -1.50 -13.20 1.96
CA MET A 22 -1.32 -14.37 1.11
C MET A 22 -2.64 -15.11 0.86
N GLU A 23 -3.49 -15.25 1.88
CA GLU A 23 -4.83 -15.83 1.76
C GLU A 23 -5.70 -15.02 0.79
N ALA A 24 -5.71 -13.69 0.93
CA ALA A 24 -6.51 -12.80 0.08
C ALA A 24 -6.06 -12.81 -1.39
N TYR A 25 -4.76 -12.99 -1.64
CA TYR A 25 -4.23 -13.13 -3.01
C TYR A 25 -4.53 -14.52 -3.59
N LEU A 26 -4.26 -15.60 -2.84
CA LEU A 26 -4.42 -16.97 -3.32
C LEU A 26 -5.89 -17.37 -3.52
N ASN A 27 -6.75 -16.97 -2.59
CA ASN A 27 -8.14 -17.43 -2.53
C ASN A 27 -9.16 -16.31 -2.79
N GLY A 28 -8.70 -15.07 -2.95
CA GLY A 28 -9.55 -13.90 -3.10
C GLY A 28 -9.31 -13.09 -4.36
N VAL A 29 -9.62 -11.80 -4.27
CA VAL A 29 -9.54 -10.86 -5.39
C VAL A 29 -8.31 -9.95 -5.38
N VAL A 30 -7.45 -10.01 -4.35
CA VAL A 30 -6.23 -9.19 -4.26
C VAL A 30 -5.31 -9.47 -5.45
N SER A 31 -4.75 -8.41 -6.04
CA SER A 31 -3.85 -8.50 -7.20
C SER A 31 -2.43 -8.02 -6.88
N SER A 32 -2.25 -7.21 -5.84
CA SER A 32 -0.94 -6.71 -5.40
C SER A 32 -0.86 -6.54 -3.88
N THR A 33 0.35 -6.40 -3.37
CA THR A 33 0.59 -6.02 -1.98
C THR A 33 1.79 -5.08 -1.87
N LEU A 34 1.90 -4.39 -0.72
CA LEU A 34 2.97 -3.43 -0.45
C LEU A 34 3.70 -3.80 0.85
N LEU A 35 5.00 -4.03 0.73
CA LEU A 35 5.87 -4.49 1.81
C LEU A 35 6.39 -3.32 2.65
N MET A 36 6.34 -3.43 3.97
CA MET A 36 7.03 -2.54 4.93
C MET A 36 8.41 -3.13 5.28
N PRO A 37 9.48 -2.79 4.54
CA PRO A 37 10.74 -3.52 4.59
C PRO A 37 11.52 -3.32 5.90
N ASN A 38 11.20 -2.26 6.67
CA ASN A 38 11.86 -1.93 7.93
C ASN A 38 11.39 -2.79 9.11
N LEU A 39 10.28 -3.52 8.98
CA LEU A 39 9.68 -4.30 10.06
C LEU A 39 10.21 -5.74 10.10
N GLU A 40 10.26 -6.31 11.30
CA GLU A 40 10.84 -7.64 11.55
C GLU A 40 10.16 -8.75 10.73
N ALA A 41 8.84 -8.65 10.51
CA ALA A 41 8.09 -9.64 9.77
C ALA A 41 8.23 -9.52 8.24
N ALA A 42 8.97 -8.54 7.71
CA ALA A 42 9.22 -8.39 6.27
C ALA A 42 9.96 -9.60 5.67
N GLU A 43 10.95 -10.15 6.38
CA GLU A 43 11.65 -11.35 5.93
C GLU A 43 10.72 -12.57 5.83
N HIS A 44 9.79 -12.68 6.77
CA HIS A 44 8.79 -13.74 6.75
C HIS A 44 7.82 -13.57 5.56
N ALA A 45 7.39 -12.34 5.31
CA ALA A 45 6.53 -11.98 4.19
C ALA A 45 7.15 -12.40 2.85
N VAL A 46 8.40 -12.01 2.60
CA VAL A 46 9.13 -12.33 1.38
C VAL A 46 9.39 -13.83 1.23
N LYS A 47 9.70 -14.55 2.32
CA LYS A 47 9.84 -16.01 2.29
C LYS A 47 8.53 -16.70 1.92
N LEU A 48 7.40 -16.23 2.43
CA LEU A 48 6.08 -16.78 2.08
C LEU A 48 5.76 -16.55 0.59
N ALA A 49 5.89 -15.31 0.12
CA ALA A 49 5.60 -14.95 -1.26
C ALA A 49 6.44 -15.76 -2.25
N LYS A 50 7.77 -15.85 -2.03
CA LYS A 50 8.68 -16.62 -2.88
C LYS A 50 8.32 -18.10 -3.01
N VAL A 51 7.73 -18.70 -1.97
CA VAL A 51 7.37 -20.13 -1.96
C VAL A 51 5.98 -20.38 -2.54
N ALA A 52 5.00 -19.55 -2.20
CA ALA A 52 3.60 -19.80 -2.53
C ALA A 52 3.12 -19.08 -3.81
N CYS A 53 3.64 -17.89 -4.11
CA CYS A 53 3.16 -16.99 -5.16
C CYS A 53 4.32 -16.22 -5.82
N PRO A 54 5.16 -16.84 -6.65
CA PRO A 54 6.27 -16.15 -7.29
C PRO A 54 5.83 -14.98 -8.20
N ASP A 55 4.58 -15.01 -8.68
CA ASP A 55 4.00 -13.98 -9.55
C ASP A 55 3.25 -12.87 -8.78
N LEU A 56 3.26 -12.90 -7.44
CA LEU A 56 2.68 -11.82 -6.63
C LEU A 56 3.49 -10.54 -6.84
N PHE A 57 2.84 -9.49 -7.33
CA PHE A 57 3.43 -8.16 -7.35
C PHE A 57 3.59 -7.63 -5.92
N ILE A 58 4.80 -7.17 -5.59
CA ILE A 58 5.14 -6.58 -4.30
C ILE A 58 5.77 -5.20 -4.55
N GLY A 59 5.09 -4.14 -4.14
CA GLY A 59 5.66 -2.79 -4.04
C GLY A 59 6.16 -2.48 -2.62
N GLN A 60 6.66 -1.28 -2.37
CA GLN A 60 7.07 -0.84 -1.04
C GLN A 60 6.01 0.05 -0.38
N HIS A 61 5.59 -0.35 0.81
CA HIS A 61 4.80 0.43 1.75
C HIS A 61 5.74 1.18 2.69
N THR A 62 6.11 2.38 2.31
CA THR A 62 7.10 3.17 3.06
C THR A 62 6.50 3.58 4.40
N ASN A 63 7.20 3.24 5.48
CA ASN A 63 6.68 3.39 6.83
C ASN A 63 7.49 4.41 7.63
N PHE A 64 6.80 5.39 8.21
CA PHE A 64 7.42 6.40 9.09
C PHE A 64 6.92 6.33 10.53
N LEU A 65 6.21 5.25 10.91
CA LEU A 65 5.43 5.20 12.15
C LEU A 65 5.72 3.99 13.05
N LEU A 66 6.17 2.88 12.47
CA LEU A 66 6.33 1.62 13.18
C LEU A 66 7.79 1.16 13.22
N GLY A 67 8.27 0.79 14.40
CA GLY A 67 9.60 0.20 14.57
C GLY A 67 10.74 1.20 14.33
N LYS A 68 11.90 0.66 13.97
CA LYS A 68 13.11 1.44 13.70
C LYS A 68 13.16 1.87 12.23
N PRO A 69 13.74 3.04 11.92
CA PRO A 69 14.08 3.41 10.55
C PRO A 69 15.14 2.47 9.96
N CYS A 70 15.20 2.43 8.63
CA CYS A 70 16.32 1.82 7.91
C CYS A 70 17.53 2.76 7.84
N SER A 71 17.30 4.07 7.81
CA SER A 71 18.36 5.08 7.86
C SER A 71 18.90 5.27 9.30
N ASP A 72 20.03 5.97 9.40
CA ASP A 72 20.60 6.37 10.69
C ASP A 72 19.64 7.35 11.40
N PRO A 73 19.08 7.01 12.59
CA PRO A 73 18.16 7.88 13.31
C PRO A 73 18.72 9.29 13.58
N ALA A 74 20.05 9.44 13.68
CA ALA A 74 20.69 10.75 13.88
C ALA A 74 20.55 11.70 12.68
N LYS A 75 20.22 11.16 11.50
CA LYS A 75 20.02 11.92 10.25
C LYS A 75 18.56 12.24 9.96
N ILE A 76 17.63 11.65 10.71
CA ILE A 76 16.18 11.90 10.58
C ILE A 76 15.54 12.32 11.91
N PRO A 77 16.12 13.29 12.64
CA PRO A 77 15.72 13.61 14.01
C PRO A 77 14.28 14.13 14.15
N SER A 78 13.61 14.58 13.07
CA SER A 78 12.21 15.01 13.11
C SER A 78 11.22 13.85 13.17
N MET A 79 11.65 12.65 12.74
CA MET A 79 10.79 11.47 12.56
C MET A 79 10.93 10.42 13.66
N VAL A 80 11.96 10.52 14.50
CA VAL A 80 12.29 9.50 15.53
C VAL A 80 12.24 10.05 16.95
N ASP A 81 11.87 9.18 17.89
CA ASP A 81 11.90 9.47 19.31
C ASP A 81 13.31 9.36 19.92
N LYS A 82 13.40 9.60 21.23
CA LYS A 82 14.68 9.53 21.98
C LYS A 82 15.36 8.16 21.97
N ASN A 83 14.66 7.08 21.60
CA ASN A 83 15.19 5.73 21.49
C ASN A 83 15.60 5.39 20.04
N GLY A 84 15.41 6.34 19.11
CA GLY A 84 15.65 6.15 17.69
C GLY A 84 14.56 5.32 16.99
N ASP A 85 13.38 5.17 17.60
CA ASP A 85 12.23 4.51 16.98
C ASP A 85 11.31 5.56 16.35
N PHE A 86 10.57 5.22 15.30
CA PHE A 86 9.64 6.16 14.68
C PHE A 86 8.60 6.69 15.65
N HIS A 87 8.25 7.96 15.47
CA HIS A 87 7.09 8.54 16.13
C HIS A 87 5.78 7.90 15.65
N ARG A 88 4.91 7.53 16.59
CA ARG A 88 3.59 6.95 16.27
C ARG A 88 2.65 7.99 15.65
N SER A 89 1.63 7.55 14.92
CA SER A 89 0.67 8.45 14.25
C SER A 89 0.05 9.53 15.15
N VAL A 90 -0.18 9.23 16.44
CA VAL A 90 -0.69 10.18 17.44
C VAL A 90 0.22 11.41 17.59
N TYR A 91 1.53 11.26 17.43
CA TYR A 91 2.49 12.37 17.49
C TYR A 91 2.22 13.41 16.40
N TYR A 92 2.11 12.96 15.15
CA TYR A 92 1.79 13.82 14.00
C TYR A 92 0.37 14.38 14.07
N ARG A 93 -0.63 13.54 14.38
CA ARG A 93 -2.03 13.99 14.51
C ARG A 93 -2.25 15.00 15.64
N SER A 94 -1.38 15.01 16.66
CA SER A 94 -1.40 16.01 17.72
C SER A 94 -0.77 17.36 17.35
N GLY A 95 -0.28 17.51 16.13
CA GLY A 95 0.39 18.72 15.63
C GLY A 95 1.82 18.90 16.18
N LYS A 96 2.39 17.88 16.82
CA LYS A 96 3.76 17.95 17.37
C LYS A 96 4.82 17.59 16.34
N GLY A 97 4.50 16.65 15.45
CA GLY A 97 5.38 16.20 14.40
C GLY A 97 5.18 16.95 13.10
N HIS A 98 6.25 17.02 12.31
CA HIS A 98 6.25 17.50 10.93
C HIS A 98 7.25 16.66 10.14
N PHE A 99 7.05 16.56 8.83
CA PHE A 99 8.00 15.92 7.95
C PHE A 99 9.01 16.93 7.42
N VAL A 100 10.25 16.48 7.22
CA VAL A 100 11.32 17.25 6.59
C VAL A 100 11.69 16.53 5.30
N TYR A 101 11.67 17.24 4.17
CA TYR A 101 11.85 16.66 2.83
C TYR A 101 13.08 15.76 2.73
N ASP A 102 14.25 16.25 3.17
CA ASP A 102 15.50 15.49 3.11
C ASP A 102 15.47 14.24 4.01
N GLU A 103 14.78 14.29 5.14
CA GLU A 103 14.65 13.17 6.07
C GLU A 103 13.71 12.09 5.51
N VAL A 104 12.56 12.50 4.95
CA VAL A 104 11.62 11.60 4.25
C VAL A 104 12.33 10.92 3.11
N ARG A 105 12.99 11.69 2.24
CA ARG A 105 13.70 11.15 1.09
C ARG A 105 14.81 10.18 1.50
N LEU A 106 15.61 10.53 2.51
CA LEU A 106 16.67 9.67 3.04
C LEU A 106 16.12 8.33 3.53
N GLU A 107 15.04 8.37 4.32
CA GLU A 107 14.44 7.16 4.88
C GLU A 107 13.74 6.31 3.81
N THR A 108 13.00 6.93 2.87
CA THR A 108 12.35 6.19 1.77
C THR A 108 13.38 5.42 0.95
N ILE A 109 14.51 6.04 0.59
CA ILE A 109 15.59 5.36 -0.14
C ILE A 109 16.23 4.26 0.72
N ALA A 110 16.44 4.49 2.02
CA ALA A 110 16.97 3.46 2.91
C ALA A 110 16.04 2.23 2.99
N GLN A 111 14.73 2.46 2.99
CA GLN A 111 13.73 1.39 2.87
C GLN A 111 13.76 0.70 1.49
N MET A 112 13.99 1.43 0.40
CA MET A 112 14.16 0.84 -0.95
C MET A 112 15.38 -0.06 -1.04
N GLU A 113 16.50 0.32 -0.41
CA GLU A 113 17.68 -0.56 -0.33
C GLU A 113 17.38 -1.80 0.51
N ARG A 114 16.68 -1.65 1.65
CA ARG A 114 16.25 -2.81 2.45
C ARG A 114 15.29 -3.72 1.69
N PHE A 115 14.36 -3.15 0.92
CA PHE A 115 13.47 -3.88 0.02
C PHE A 115 14.28 -4.71 -0.97
N LYS A 116 15.28 -4.09 -1.61
CA LYS A 116 16.17 -4.76 -2.56
C LYS A 116 17.02 -5.85 -1.94
N GLU A 117 17.49 -5.69 -0.71
CA GLU A 117 18.17 -6.77 0.01
C GLU A 117 17.27 -8.00 0.19
N LEU A 118 15.98 -7.78 0.45
CA LEU A 118 15.01 -8.86 0.69
C LEU A 118 14.55 -9.54 -0.60
N LEU A 119 14.20 -8.76 -1.63
CA LEU A 119 13.64 -9.28 -2.88
C LEU A 119 14.66 -9.52 -3.99
N GLY A 120 15.80 -8.81 -3.97
CA GLY A 120 16.85 -8.88 -4.99
C GLY A 120 16.74 -7.81 -6.09
N HIS A 121 15.73 -6.94 -6.04
CA HIS A 121 15.52 -5.83 -6.97
C HIS A 121 14.90 -4.64 -6.23
N PHE A 122 15.03 -3.43 -6.80
CA PHE A 122 14.33 -2.25 -6.28
C PHE A 122 12.81 -2.38 -6.46
N PRO A 123 11.98 -1.69 -5.64
CA PRO A 123 10.54 -1.68 -5.84
C PRO A 123 10.18 -0.97 -7.14
N GLU A 124 9.14 -1.44 -7.83
CA GLU A 124 8.60 -0.78 -9.04
C GLU A 124 7.44 0.17 -8.72
N HIS A 125 6.95 0.12 -7.47
CA HIS A 125 5.91 0.98 -6.94
C HIS A 125 6.22 1.31 -5.48
N ILE A 126 5.99 2.57 -5.08
CA ILE A 126 6.02 3.00 -3.67
C ILE A 126 4.75 3.75 -3.26
N ASP A 127 4.35 3.59 -2.02
CA ASP A 127 3.37 4.45 -1.35
C ASP A 127 3.76 4.67 0.13
N CYS A 128 2.93 5.40 0.86
CA CYS A 128 3.22 5.78 2.23
C CYS A 128 2.14 5.27 3.21
N HIS A 129 2.63 4.69 4.31
CA HIS A 129 1.82 4.13 5.38
C HIS A 129 1.20 5.21 6.28
N ALA A 130 -0.14 5.27 6.26
CA ALA A 130 -1.04 5.89 7.23
C ALA A 130 -0.93 7.41 7.53
N VAL A 131 0.23 8.05 7.41
CA VAL A 131 0.43 9.49 7.68
C VAL A 131 1.43 10.10 6.71
N GLY A 132 1.05 11.24 6.14
CA GLY A 132 1.93 12.11 5.37
C GLY A 132 1.34 13.52 5.23
N ASP A 133 2.06 14.37 4.51
CA ASP A 133 1.65 15.71 4.09
C ASP A 133 2.19 15.99 2.67
N GLU A 134 2.05 17.23 2.19
CA GLU A 134 2.58 17.62 0.87
C GLU A 134 4.11 17.38 0.74
N ILE A 135 4.87 17.45 1.85
CA ILE A 135 6.32 17.21 1.83
C ILE A 135 6.59 15.73 1.53
N VAL A 136 5.81 14.84 2.12
CA VAL A 136 5.87 13.41 1.82
C VAL A 136 5.57 13.17 0.34
N ASP A 137 4.44 13.67 -0.17
CA ASP A 137 4.08 13.45 -1.58
C ASP A 137 5.12 14.04 -2.54
N GLN A 138 5.71 15.21 -2.23
CA GLN A 138 6.78 15.80 -3.05
C GLN A 138 8.02 14.90 -3.11
N ALA A 139 8.47 14.40 -1.95
CA ALA A 139 9.62 13.50 -1.91
C ALA A 139 9.37 12.22 -2.71
N PHE A 140 8.16 11.66 -2.63
CA PHE A 140 7.76 10.46 -3.35
C PHE A 140 7.69 10.71 -4.87
N TYR A 141 7.11 11.83 -5.29
CA TYR A 141 7.08 12.23 -6.68
C TYR A 141 8.50 12.38 -7.27
N ASP A 142 9.40 13.05 -6.55
CA ASP A 142 10.78 13.23 -7.01
C ASP A 142 11.55 11.90 -7.06
N ILE A 143 11.34 11.01 -6.08
CA ILE A 143 11.89 9.64 -6.08
C ILE A 143 11.36 8.86 -7.29
N ALA A 144 10.06 8.92 -7.56
CA ALA A 144 9.44 8.22 -8.67
C ALA A 144 10.05 8.62 -10.01
N LEU A 145 10.28 9.93 -10.21
CA LEU A 145 10.97 10.44 -11.40
C LEU A 145 12.44 10.00 -11.48
N GLU A 146 13.17 10.04 -10.36
CA GLU A 146 14.60 9.70 -10.32
C GLU A 146 14.86 8.21 -10.56
N TYR A 147 14.04 7.33 -9.98
CA TYR A 147 14.20 5.88 -10.07
C TYR A 147 13.40 5.26 -11.22
N GLY A 148 12.52 6.02 -11.86
CA GLY A 148 11.67 5.55 -12.95
C GLY A 148 10.63 4.51 -12.48
N ILE A 149 10.05 4.73 -11.30
CA ILE A 149 9.09 3.85 -10.63
C ILE A 149 7.73 4.53 -10.48
N HIS A 150 6.66 3.78 -10.23
CA HIS A 150 5.34 4.34 -9.92
C HIS A 150 5.27 4.80 -8.46
N THR A 151 4.43 5.80 -8.16
CA THR A 151 4.08 6.16 -6.78
C THR A 151 2.62 6.54 -6.63
N THR A 152 2.03 6.22 -5.48
CA THR A 152 0.71 6.73 -5.08
C THR A 152 0.89 7.92 -4.14
N LEU A 153 0.23 9.04 -4.47
CA LEU A 153 0.31 10.32 -3.74
C LEU A 153 -1.07 10.67 -3.19
N LYS A 154 -1.17 10.95 -1.89
CA LYS A 154 -2.48 11.02 -1.21
C LYS A 154 -2.63 12.11 -0.15
N TYR A 155 -1.56 12.82 0.18
CA TYR A 155 -1.51 13.72 1.32
C TYR A 155 -1.47 15.22 0.99
N SER A 156 -1.40 15.56 -0.30
CA SER A 156 -1.29 16.96 -0.75
C SER A 156 -2.64 17.71 -0.85
N GLY A 157 -3.74 17.13 -0.37
CA GLY A 157 -5.07 17.72 -0.43
C GLY A 157 -5.52 17.99 -1.87
N ASP A 158 -5.82 19.25 -2.19
CA ASP A 158 -6.32 19.67 -3.51
C ASP A 158 -5.21 19.82 -4.58
N LYS A 159 -3.94 19.64 -4.21
CA LYS A 159 -2.83 19.75 -5.17
C LYS A 159 -2.91 18.61 -6.18
N VAL A 160 -2.96 18.98 -7.46
CA VAL A 160 -2.89 18.03 -8.58
C VAL A 160 -1.43 17.84 -8.98
N TRP A 161 -0.94 16.61 -8.85
CA TRP A 161 0.39 16.23 -9.31
C TRP A 161 0.39 15.93 -10.81
N PRO A 162 1.48 16.26 -11.54
CA PRO A 162 1.58 15.85 -12.95
C PRO A 162 1.65 14.32 -13.06
N SER A 163 1.10 13.77 -14.14
CA SER A 163 1.20 12.34 -14.43
C SER A 163 2.66 11.89 -14.49
N LEU A 164 2.93 10.68 -13.99
CA LEU A 164 4.26 10.07 -14.06
C LEU A 164 4.57 9.68 -15.52
N PRO A 165 5.65 10.19 -16.13
CA PRO A 165 6.00 9.87 -17.51
C PRO A 165 6.21 8.36 -17.69
N GLY A 166 5.61 7.80 -18.74
CA GLY A 166 5.74 6.37 -19.05
C GLY A 166 4.87 5.45 -18.20
N TYR A 167 3.88 5.99 -17.47
CA TYR A 167 2.88 5.20 -16.75
C TYR A 167 1.46 5.51 -17.24
N VAL A 168 0.57 4.52 -17.19
CA VAL A 168 -0.87 4.68 -17.42
C VAL A 168 -1.43 5.67 -16.39
N GLU A 169 -2.38 6.50 -16.80
CA GLU A 169 -3.02 7.45 -15.90
C GLU A 169 -3.86 6.72 -14.85
N MET A 170 -3.63 7.06 -13.58
CA MET A 170 -4.44 6.57 -12.47
C MET A 170 -5.74 7.35 -12.38
N GLY A 171 -6.83 6.64 -12.10
CA GLY A 171 -8.15 7.20 -11.87
C GLY A 171 -8.37 7.51 -10.40
N LEU A 172 -9.48 7.02 -9.86
CA LEU A 172 -9.81 7.19 -8.46
C LEU A 172 -8.94 6.30 -7.58
N LEU A 173 -8.30 6.91 -6.58
CA LEU A 173 -7.75 6.20 -5.43
C LEU A 173 -8.86 5.97 -4.41
N LEU A 174 -9.13 4.72 -4.09
CA LEU A 174 -10.14 4.31 -3.12
C LEU A 174 -9.44 3.70 -1.90
N GLU A 175 -9.16 4.55 -0.92
CA GLU A 175 -8.77 4.10 0.42
C GLU A 175 -10.03 3.77 1.21
N VAL A 176 -10.23 2.49 1.52
CA VAL A 176 -11.44 2.02 2.22
C VAL A 176 -11.65 2.76 3.55
N ASN A 177 -10.58 3.02 4.30
CA ASN A 177 -10.64 3.79 5.56
C ASN A 177 -10.97 5.28 5.35
N GLY A 178 -10.79 5.80 4.15
CA GLY A 178 -11.14 7.18 3.77
C GLY A 178 -12.59 7.31 3.28
N LEU A 179 -13.30 6.20 3.06
CA LEU A 179 -14.69 6.22 2.62
C LEU A 179 -15.63 6.39 3.83
N PRO A 180 -16.58 7.34 3.78
CA PRO A 180 -17.42 7.71 4.93
C PRO A 180 -18.36 6.60 5.42
N PHE A 181 -18.40 5.46 4.73
CA PHE A 181 -19.24 4.32 5.05
C PHE A 181 -18.47 3.07 5.51
N ILE A 182 -17.13 3.12 5.60
CA ILE A 182 -16.30 1.93 5.88
C ILE A 182 -15.30 2.14 7.03
N GLU A 183 -15.71 2.79 8.12
CA GLU A 183 -14.93 2.77 9.39
C GLU A 183 -14.83 1.36 10.00
N ASN A 184 -15.71 0.47 9.57
CA ASN A 184 -15.85 -0.88 10.06
C ASN A 184 -15.30 -1.91 9.07
N GLY A 185 -14.51 -1.54 8.06
CA GLY A 185 -14.00 -2.50 7.08
C GLY A 185 -15.07 -3.01 6.11
N THR A 186 -14.63 -3.44 4.94
CA THR A 186 -15.50 -3.68 3.77
C THR A 186 -16.33 -4.95 3.90
N LEU A 187 -17.59 -4.88 3.49
CA LEU A 187 -18.51 -6.01 3.36
C LEU A 187 -18.71 -6.43 1.89
N VAL A 188 -19.07 -7.68 1.68
CA VAL A 188 -19.39 -8.22 0.35
C VAL A 188 -20.48 -7.40 -0.35
N GLU A 189 -21.48 -6.96 0.41
CA GLU A 189 -22.60 -6.18 -0.10
C GLU A 189 -22.17 -4.83 -0.67
N ASN A 190 -21.02 -4.27 -0.25
CA ASN A 190 -20.49 -3.03 -0.82
C ASN A 190 -20.06 -3.21 -2.27
N PHE A 191 -19.43 -4.35 -2.60
CA PHE A 191 -19.12 -4.69 -3.99
C PHE A 191 -20.39 -4.96 -4.77
N LEU A 192 -21.30 -5.80 -4.26
CA LEU A 192 -22.50 -6.22 -4.99
C LEU A 192 -23.43 -5.05 -5.36
N ARG A 193 -23.40 -3.96 -4.59
CA ARG A 193 -24.18 -2.74 -4.83
C ARG A 193 -23.44 -1.67 -5.63
N ASP A 194 -22.18 -1.92 -5.97
CA ASP A 194 -21.27 -0.92 -6.56
C ASP A 194 -21.17 0.35 -5.71
N ASP A 195 -21.08 0.21 -4.37
CA ASP A 195 -20.98 1.35 -3.45
C ASP A 195 -19.70 2.18 -3.71
N PHE A 196 -18.69 1.56 -4.33
CA PHE A 196 -17.44 2.18 -4.77
C PHE A 196 -17.56 2.93 -6.12
N GLY A 197 -18.65 2.71 -6.86
CA GLY A 197 -18.88 3.31 -8.17
C GLY A 197 -17.89 2.85 -9.24
N LEU A 198 -17.39 1.61 -9.17
CA LEU A 198 -16.42 1.03 -10.09
C LEU A 198 -16.98 0.92 -11.52
N LEU A 199 -18.29 0.67 -11.66
CA LEU A 199 -18.93 0.51 -12.97
C LEU A 199 -19.10 1.83 -13.73
N ARG A 200 -18.84 2.98 -13.08
CA ARG A 200 -19.02 4.32 -13.64
C ARG A 200 -17.69 5.07 -13.83
N GLN A 201 -16.58 4.41 -13.55
CA GLN A 201 -15.25 4.99 -13.71
C GLN A 201 -14.87 5.13 -15.19
N ASP A 202 -13.88 5.97 -15.46
CA ASP A 202 -13.27 6.09 -16.79
C ASP A 202 -12.44 4.85 -17.08
N SER A 203 -12.86 4.07 -18.08
CA SER A 203 -12.22 2.79 -18.42
C SER A 203 -10.83 2.92 -19.04
N GLU A 204 -10.41 4.13 -19.41
CA GLU A 204 -9.04 4.40 -19.86
C GLU A 204 -8.06 4.57 -18.68
N LYS A 205 -8.60 4.71 -17.46
CA LYS A 205 -7.81 4.87 -16.23
C LYS A 205 -7.81 3.58 -15.41
N VAL A 206 -6.73 3.38 -14.66
CA VAL A 206 -6.65 2.29 -13.68
C VAL A 206 -7.10 2.79 -12.32
N ILE A 207 -8.00 2.04 -11.68
CA ILE A 207 -8.51 2.35 -10.34
C ILE A 207 -7.68 1.60 -9.31
N GLU A 208 -7.28 2.27 -8.24
CA GLU A 208 -6.49 1.69 -7.16
C GLU A 208 -7.34 1.62 -5.90
N MET A 209 -7.42 0.43 -5.32
CA MET A 209 -8.17 0.18 -4.09
C MET A 209 -7.23 -0.38 -3.02
N HIS A 210 -7.18 0.28 -1.86
CA HIS A 210 -6.38 -0.17 -0.71
C HIS A 210 -7.25 -0.84 0.34
N PHE A 211 -6.83 -2.03 0.76
CA PHE A 211 -7.45 -2.81 1.82
C PHE A 211 -6.41 -3.23 2.86
N ASP A 212 -6.83 -3.20 4.11
CA ASP A 212 -6.09 -3.67 5.26
C ASP A 212 -6.42 -5.12 5.56
N ALA A 213 -6.32 -6.04 4.59
CA ALA A 213 -6.65 -7.45 4.82
C ALA A 213 -5.59 -8.17 5.67
N GLY A 214 -6.00 -9.08 6.55
CA GLY A 214 -5.07 -9.78 7.45
C GLY A 214 -5.71 -10.50 8.63
N PHE A 215 -4.94 -11.40 9.25
CA PHE A 215 -5.28 -11.96 10.56
C PHE A 215 -4.70 -11.12 11.69
N LEU A 216 -5.24 -11.31 12.90
CA LEU A 216 -4.73 -10.67 14.11
C LEU A 216 -3.68 -11.55 14.79
N ASP A 217 -2.59 -10.91 15.19
CA ASP A 217 -1.67 -11.41 16.20
C ASP A 217 -1.41 -10.33 17.25
N GLN A 218 -0.66 -10.67 18.29
CA GLN A 218 -0.41 -9.74 19.40
C GLN A 218 0.29 -8.46 18.94
N PHE A 219 1.18 -8.54 17.94
CA PHE A 219 1.85 -7.36 17.41
C PHE A 219 0.83 -6.37 16.83
N VAL A 220 -0.14 -6.85 16.04
CA VAL A 220 -1.20 -6.00 15.48
C VAL A 220 -2.05 -5.38 16.58
N LEU A 221 -2.44 -6.16 17.59
CA LEU A 221 -3.26 -5.67 18.71
C LEU A 221 -2.56 -4.55 19.51
N ASP A 222 -1.24 -4.60 19.62
CA ASP A 222 -0.46 -3.61 20.36
C ASP A 222 -0.08 -2.39 19.49
N ASN A 223 -0.03 -2.55 18.16
CA ASN A 223 0.57 -1.56 17.25
C ASN A 223 -0.38 -1.00 16.19
N SER A 224 -1.63 -1.42 16.12
CA SER A 224 -2.58 -0.88 15.14
C SER A 224 -3.94 -0.58 15.76
N SER A 225 -4.57 0.50 15.32
CA SER A 225 -6.01 0.69 15.52
C SER A 225 -6.82 -0.19 14.58
N MET A 226 -6.23 -0.59 13.45
CA MET A 226 -6.84 -1.40 12.41
C MET A 226 -6.82 -2.89 12.80
N THR A 227 -7.78 -3.28 13.64
CA THR A 227 -7.86 -4.65 14.22
C THR A 227 -8.97 -5.49 13.61
N THR A 228 -10.14 -5.61 14.26
CA THR A 228 -11.23 -6.48 13.78
C THR A 228 -11.71 -6.19 12.36
N PRO A 229 -11.69 -4.94 11.86
CA PRO A 229 -12.10 -4.72 10.47
C PRO A 229 -11.13 -5.29 9.43
N ARG A 230 -9.84 -5.47 9.77
CA ARG A 230 -8.85 -6.15 8.91
C ARG A 230 -9.24 -7.62 8.63
N CYS A 231 -9.79 -8.30 9.64
CA CYS A 231 -10.34 -9.65 9.46
C CYS A 231 -11.61 -9.65 8.60
N ARG A 232 -12.43 -8.60 8.67
CA ARG A 232 -13.64 -8.46 7.87
C ARG A 232 -13.30 -8.24 6.40
N GLU A 233 -12.32 -7.40 6.12
CA GLU A 233 -11.82 -7.18 4.77
C GLU A 233 -11.23 -8.46 4.17
N LEU A 234 -10.42 -9.19 4.94
CA LEU A 234 -9.93 -10.49 4.50
C LEU A 234 -11.08 -11.44 4.10
N ALA A 235 -12.09 -11.58 4.95
CA ALA A 235 -13.24 -12.44 4.67
C ALA A 235 -14.01 -11.98 3.42
N THR A 236 -14.20 -10.67 3.26
CA THR A 236 -14.88 -10.09 2.10
C THR A 236 -14.08 -10.32 0.81
N LEU A 237 -12.78 -10.03 0.80
CA LEU A 237 -11.94 -10.19 -0.40
C LEU A 237 -11.79 -11.65 -0.82
N CYS A 238 -11.96 -12.60 0.11
CA CYS A 238 -11.97 -14.04 -0.16
C CYS A 238 -13.36 -14.60 -0.49
N ASP A 239 -14.43 -13.80 -0.40
CA ASP A 239 -15.79 -14.30 -0.65
C ASP A 239 -15.99 -14.53 -2.16
N PRO A 240 -16.39 -15.73 -2.60
CA PRO A 240 -16.61 -16.02 -4.02
C PRO A 240 -17.57 -15.06 -4.70
N ARG A 241 -18.56 -14.51 -3.97
CA ARG A 241 -19.52 -13.55 -4.52
C ARG A 241 -18.84 -12.26 -4.99
N VAL A 242 -17.74 -11.85 -4.36
CA VAL A 242 -16.97 -10.68 -4.81
C VAL A 242 -16.27 -11.00 -6.12
N ARG A 243 -15.61 -12.15 -6.22
CA ARG A 243 -14.97 -12.60 -7.48
C ARG A 243 -16.00 -12.73 -8.61
N ASP A 244 -17.11 -13.41 -8.36
CA ASP A 244 -18.18 -13.60 -9.35
C ASP A 244 -18.74 -12.25 -9.81
N TRP A 245 -18.80 -11.26 -8.92
CA TRP A 245 -19.23 -9.90 -9.27
C TRP A 245 -18.21 -9.17 -10.15
N PHE A 246 -16.91 -9.31 -9.90
CA PHE A 246 -15.87 -8.78 -10.81
C PHE A 246 -16.00 -9.40 -12.21
N ASP A 247 -16.12 -10.72 -12.28
CA ASP A 247 -16.22 -11.47 -13.54
C ASP A 247 -17.49 -11.08 -14.32
N ALA A 248 -18.63 -11.00 -13.64
CA ALA A 248 -19.92 -10.66 -14.25
C ALA A 248 -19.97 -9.23 -14.82
N ASN A 249 -19.16 -8.32 -14.27
CA ASN A 249 -19.12 -6.92 -14.70
C ASN A 249 -17.93 -6.59 -15.60
N GLY A 250 -17.08 -7.57 -15.95
CA GLY A 250 -15.90 -7.34 -16.78
C GLY A 250 -14.93 -6.37 -16.11
N LEU A 251 -14.65 -6.58 -14.83
CA LEU A 251 -13.62 -5.85 -14.09
C LEU A 251 -12.31 -6.65 -14.13
N GLU A 252 -11.29 -6.08 -14.76
CA GLU A 252 -9.97 -6.70 -14.89
C GLU A 252 -9.11 -6.37 -13.68
N ARG A 253 -8.60 -7.40 -13.01
CA ARG A 253 -7.64 -7.24 -11.92
C ARG A 253 -6.24 -7.15 -12.51
N VAL A 254 -5.56 -6.04 -12.25
CA VAL A 254 -4.18 -5.77 -12.66
C VAL A 254 -3.34 -5.43 -11.44
N HIS A 255 -2.02 -5.32 -11.60
CA HIS A 255 -1.11 -4.85 -10.56
C HIS A 255 -0.25 -3.68 -11.07
N PHE A 256 0.50 -3.03 -10.18
CA PHE A 256 1.30 -1.85 -10.57
C PHE A 256 2.36 -2.14 -11.65
N GLY A 257 2.83 -3.39 -11.77
CA GLY A 257 3.72 -3.81 -12.85
C GLY A 257 3.12 -3.65 -14.26
N ASP A 258 1.79 -3.63 -14.38
CA ASP A 258 1.08 -3.49 -15.66
C ASP A 258 0.92 -2.01 -16.09
N LEU A 259 1.32 -1.07 -15.24
CA LEU A 259 1.12 0.37 -15.48
C LEU A 259 2.18 0.97 -16.40
N LYS A 260 3.35 0.33 -16.56
CA LYS A 260 4.45 0.91 -17.33
C LYS A 260 4.15 0.85 -18.83
N LEU A 261 4.10 2.01 -19.47
CA LEU A 261 3.95 2.19 -20.91
C LEU A 261 5.27 1.82 -21.61
N GLY A 262 5.52 0.52 -21.73
CA GLY A 262 6.78 -0.01 -22.26
C GLY A 262 6.73 -1.46 -22.76
N ASP A 263 5.70 -2.23 -22.39
CA ASP A 263 5.50 -3.62 -22.86
C ASP A 263 4.28 -3.81 -23.79
N PHE A 264 3.59 -2.74 -24.18
CA PHE A 264 2.63 -2.76 -25.30
C PHE A 264 3.34 -2.37 -26.61
N GLY A 265 4.29 -3.20 -27.01
CA GLY A 265 5.06 -3.08 -28.26
C GLY A 265 5.21 -4.43 -28.94
N GLY A 266 4.15 -4.85 -29.66
CA GLY A 266 4.12 -6.06 -30.49
C GLY A 266 2.73 -6.34 -31.05
#